data_AF-A0A0B1SGP8-F1
#
_entry.id   AF-A0A0B1SGP8-F1
#
_cell.length_a   1.000
_cell.length_b   1.000
_cell.length_c   1.000
_cell.angle_alpha   90.00
_cell.angle_beta   90.00
_cell.angle_gamma   90.00
#
_symmetry.space_group_name_H-M   'P 1'
#
loop_
_entity.id
_entity.type
_entity.pdbx_description
1 polymer ?
#
loop_
_entity_poly.entity_id
_entity_poly.type
_entity_poly.pdbx_seq_one_letter_code
_entity_poly.pdbx_strand_id
1 'polypeptide(L)'
;MQREDGRTFTLQNFRQKYEVPRIPCVITALTKSWKAHKNWSMQNLYKNYANAYFNCGRTPTGRLVYIRYKYFAEYMRENEDDSPLYICDSSFGER
;
A
#
# COMPACT_ATOMS: atom_id res chain seq x y z
N MET A 1 -11.97 4.72 -16.60
CA MET A 1 -12.29 3.56 -15.75
C MET A 1 -13.53 3.88 -14.94
N GLN A 2 -14.51 2.96 -14.87
CA GLN A 2 -15.77 3.17 -14.15
C GLN A 2 -15.54 3.24 -12.64
N ARG A 3 -16.30 4.11 -11.94
CA ARG A 3 -16.26 4.26 -10.49
C ARG A 3 -17.60 3.87 -9.89
N GLU A 4 -17.60 3.04 -8.86
CA GLU A 4 -18.79 2.56 -8.16
C GLU A 4 -18.77 2.99 -6.69
N ASP A 5 -19.93 3.36 -6.13
CA ASP A 5 -20.06 3.63 -4.69
C ASP A 5 -20.24 2.31 -3.94
N GLY A 6 -19.22 1.89 -3.19
CA GLY A 6 -19.21 0.63 -2.46
C GLY A 6 -20.29 0.53 -1.37
N ARG A 7 -20.95 1.64 -0.99
CA ARG A 7 -22.06 1.61 -0.02
C ARG A 7 -23.36 1.10 -0.61
N THR A 8 -23.55 1.29 -1.91
CA THR A 8 -24.77 0.88 -2.64
C THR A 8 -24.51 -0.27 -3.61
N PHE A 9 -23.25 -0.60 -3.85
CA PHE A 9 -22.83 -1.59 -4.81
C PHE A 9 -22.71 -2.99 -4.19
N THR A 10 -23.56 -3.92 -4.63
CA THR A 10 -23.62 -5.28 -4.08
C THR A 10 -22.53 -6.20 -4.65
N LEU A 11 -22.22 -7.27 -3.92
CA LEU A 11 -21.30 -8.32 -4.39
C LEU A 11 -21.75 -8.95 -5.72
N GLN A 12 -23.05 -9.17 -5.90
CA GLN A 12 -23.59 -9.73 -7.13
C GLN A 12 -23.35 -8.80 -8.32
N ASN A 13 -23.60 -7.50 -8.14
CA ASN A 13 -23.34 -6.50 -9.18
C ASN A 13 -21.84 -6.44 -9.51
N PHE A 14 -20.96 -6.50 -8.51
CA PHE A 14 -19.51 -6.58 -8.72
C PHE A 14 -19.11 -7.78 -9.56
N ARG A 15 -19.64 -8.96 -9.20
CA ARG A 15 -19.36 -10.22 -9.91
C ARG A 15 -19.75 -10.17 -11.37
N GLN A 16 -20.98 -9.76 -11.64
CA GLN A 16 -21.55 -9.75 -12.98
C GLN A 16 -20.89 -8.69 -13.87
N LYS A 17 -20.62 -7.50 -13.34
CA LYS A 17 -20.11 -6.36 -14.13
C LYS A 17 -18.58 -6.32 -14.25
N TYR A 18 -17.84 -6.86 -13.28
CA TYR A 18 -16.39 -6.63 -13.17
C TYR A 18 -15.58 -7.92 -12.98
N GLU A 19 -15.89 -8.74 -11.97
CA GLU A 19 -15.09 -9.92 -11.64
C GLU A 19 -15.11 -10.98 -12.75
N VAL A 20 -16.30 -11.46 -13.12
CA VAL A 20 -16.50 -12.48 -14.16
C VAL A 20 -16.03 -12.01 -15.55
N PRO A 21 -16.41 -10.81 -16.03
CA PRO A 21 -15.95 -10.33 -17.33
C PRO A 21 -14.51 -9.78 -17.31
N ARG A 22 -13.83 -9.75 -16.16
CA ARG A 22 -12.45 -9.26 -15.97
C ARG A 22 -12.27 -7.79 -16.37
N ILE A 23 -13.24 -6.95 -16.03
CA ILE A 23 -13.23 -5.51 -16.34
C ILE A 23 -12.77 -4.74 -15.10
N PRO A 24 -11.73 -3.89 -15.18
CA PRO A 24 -11.26 -3.10 -14.05
C PRO A 24 -12.27 -2.00 -13.67
N CYS A 25 -12.44 -1.79 -12.36
CA CYS A 25 -13.25 -0.70 -11.81
C CYS A 25 -12.59 -0.08 -10.56
N VAL A 26 -13.00 1.13 -10.21
CA VAL A 26 -12.66 1.76 -8.92
C VAL A 26 -13.84 1.64 -7.97
N ILE A 27 -13.64 1.00 -6.83
CA ILE A 27 -14.63 0.96 -5.75
C ILE A 27 -14.33 2.08 -4.76
N THR A 28 -15.32 2.91 -4.49
CA THR A 28 -15.20 4.08 -3.61
C THR A 28 -15.92 3.87 -2.28
N ALA A 29 -15.69 4.78 -1.32
CA ALA A 29 -16.40 4.90 -0.04
C ALA A 29 -16.23 3.76 1.01
N LEU A 30 -15.67 2.60 0.67
CA LEU A 30 -15.52 1.46 1.60
C LEU A 30 -14.54 1.69 2.76
N THR A 31 -13.55 2.57 2.58
CA THR A 31 -12.51 2.80 3.60
C THR A 31 -12.76 4.02 4.49
N LYS A 32 -13.91 4.71 4.36
CA LYS A 32 -14.16 6.00 5.04
C LYS A 32 -14.03 5.93 6.57
N SER A 33 -14.30 4.79 7.17
CA SER A 33 -14.20 4.56 8.62
C SER A 33 -12.85 4.03 9.08
N TRP A 34 -11.92 3.73 8.16
CA TRP A 34 -10.63 3.13 8.51
C TRP A 34 -9.77 4.12 9.28
N LYS A 35 -9.19 3.68 10.41
CA LYS A 35 -8.25 4.48 11.19
C LYS A 35 -6.99 4.87 10.41
N ALA A 36 -6.67 4.16 9.33
CA ALA A 36 -5.57 4.46 8.42
C ALA A 36 -5.59 5.92 7.94
N HIS A 37 -6.78 6.50 7.68
CA HIS A 37 -6.93 7.91 7.28
C HIS A 37 -6.38 8.91 8.30
N LYS A 38 -6.28 8.53 9.57
CA LYS A 38 -5.72 9.37 10.65
C LYS A 38 -4.32 8.91 11.06
N ASN A 39 -4.08 7.61 11.07
CA ASN A 39 -2.89 7.01 11.67
C ASN A 39 -1.74 6.82 10.69
N TRP A 40 -2.00 6.69 9.38
CA TRP A 40 -0.95 6.46 8.38
C TRP A 40 -0.44 7.78 7.80
N SER A 41 0.02 8.67 8.68
CA SER A 41 0.79 9.86 8.31
C SER A 41 2.28 9.57 8.42
N MET A 42 3.11 10.33 7.68
CA MET A 42 4.57 10.21 7.75
C MET A 42 5.11 10.36 9.19
N GLN A 43 4.56 11.31 9.95
CA GLN A 43 4.94 11.54 11.34
C GLN A 43 4.60 10.34 12.24
N ASN A 44 3.40 9.79 12.11
CA ASN A 44 2.96 8.65 12.92
C ASN A 44 3.71 7.37 12.54
N LEU A 45 3.93 7.13 11.24
CA LEU A 45 4.70 5.99 10.77
C LEU A 45 6.15 6.07 11.24
N TYR A 46 6.78 7.25 11.16
CA TYR A 46 8.13 7.45 11.68
C TYR A 46 8.19 7.22 13.19
N LYS A 47 7.29 7.85 13.96
CA LYS A 47 7.23 7.72 15.42
C LYS A 47 7.09 6.26 15.87
N ASN A 48 6.20 5.50 15.24
CA ASN A 48 5.85 4.16 15.69
C ASN A 48 6.73 3.06 15.08
N TYR A 49 7.28 3.26 13.88
CA TYR A 49 7.93 2.20 13.11
C TYR A 49 9.35 2.56 12.63
N ALA A 50 9.96 3.65 13.14
CA ALA A 50 11.31 4.09 12.75
C ALA A 50 12.35 2.95 12.67
N ASN A 51 12.35 2.02 13.62
CA ASN A 51 13.32 0.92 13.68
C ASN A 51 12.80 -0.40 13.08
N ALA A 52 11.54 -0.47 12.65
CA ALA A 52 11.00 -1.65 11.99
C ALA A 52 11.57 -1.78 10.57
N TYR A 53 11.83 -3.01 10.16
CA TYR A 53 12.31 -3.33 8.82
C TYR A 53 11.13 -3.50 7.86
N PHE A 54 11.24 -2.91 6.68
CA PHE A 54 10.31 -3.07 5.57
C PHE A 54 11.05 -3.56 4.34
N ASN A 55 10.44 -4.52 3.63
CA ASN A 55 10.94 -4.98 2.35
C ASN A 55 10.82 -3.85 1.32
N CYS A 56 11.92 -3.50 0.66
CA CYS A 56 11.97 -2.46 -0.36
C CYS A 56 12.49 -2.95 -1.72
N GLY A 57 12.65 -4.27 -1.89
CA GLY A 57 13.15 -4.81 -3.16
C GLY A 57 13.58 -6.27 -3.09
N ARG A 58 14.13 -6.76 -4.19
CA ARG A 58 14.67 -8.11 -4.31
C ARG A 58 16.04 -8.08 -4.99
N THR A 59 16.93 -8.96 -4.57
CA THR A 59 18.19 -9.21 -5.29
C THR A 59 17.90 -9.92 -6.62
N PRO A 60 18.86 -9.97 -7.55
CA PRO A 60 18.74 -10.78 -8.77
C PRO A 60 18.47 -12.27 -8.50
N THR A 61 18.92 -12.77 -7.35
CA THR A 61 18.68 -14.15 -6.88
C THR A 61 17.35 -14.33 -6.13
N GLY A 62 16.52 -13.29 -6.06
CA GLY A 62 15.17 -13.34 -5.48
C GLY A 62 15.11 -13.16 -3.96
N ARG A 63 16.24 -12.90 -3.28
CA ARG A 63 16.26 -12.64 -1.83
C ARG A 63 15.68 -11.26 -1.54
N LEU A 64 14.88 -11.17 -0.48
CA LEU A 64 14.25 -9.91 -0.06
C LEU A 64 15.29 -8.95 0.52
N VAL A 65 15.17 -7.67 0.15
CA VAL A 65 16.03 -6.59 0.64
C VAL A 65 15.22 -5.73 1.61
N TYR A 66 15.75 -5.51 2.81
CA TYR A 66 15.05 -4.80 3.87
C TYR A 66 15.77 -3.51 4.27
N ILE A 67 14.99 -2.49 4.61
CA ILE A 67 15.47 -1.21 5.14
C ILE A 67 14.66 -0.84 6.38
N ARG A 68 15.27 -0.14 7.36
CA ARG A 68 14.49 0.43 8.47
C ARG A 68 13.70 1.63 8.00
N TYR A 69 12.46 1.78 8.48
CA TYR A 69 11.58 2.87 8.03
C TYR A 69 12.21 4.26 8.19
N LYS A 70 12.96 4.51 9.27
CA LYS A 70 13.60 5.83 9.48
C LYS A 70 14.53 6.23 8.33
N TYR A 71 15.27 5.28 7.77
CA TYR A 71 16.17 5.52 6.64
C TYR A 71 15.39 5.65 5.33
N PHE A 72 14.33 4.85 5.15
CA PHE A 72 13.46 5.00 4.00
C PHE A 72 12.72 6.36 3.99
N ALA A 73 12.30 6.85 5.16
CA ALA A 73 11.65 8.15 5.29
C ALA A 73 12.60 9.33 5.01
N GLU A 74 13.88 9.18 5.34
CA GLU A 74 14.94 10.13 4.98
C GLU A 74 15.23 10.08 3.47
N TYR A 75 15.42 8.89 2.92
CA TYR A 75 15.57 8.66 1.48
C TYR A 75 14.44 9.30 0.66
N MET A 76 13.17 9.06 1.03
CA MET A 76 12.03 9.64 0.33
C MET A 76 12.04 11.18 0.31
N ARG A 77 12.66 11.84 1.30
CA ARG A 77 12.71 13.30 1.38
C ARG A 77 13.75 13.90 0.44
N GLU A 78 14.89 13.21 0.29
CA GLU A 78 16.08 13.76 -0.36
C GLU A 78 16.40 13.13 -1.73
N ASN A 79 15.77 12.02 -2.11
CA ASN A 79 16.13 11.30 -3.34
C ASN A 79 15.76 12.06 -4.63
N GLU A 80 16.57 11.87 -5.67
CA GLU A 80 16.37 12.36 -7.04
C GLU A 80 16.45 11.20 -8.06
N ASP A 81 16.22 9.96 -7.61
CA ASP A 81 16.36 8.77 -8.44
C ASP A 81 15.27 8.74 -9.54
N ASP A 82 15.64 8.35 -10.77
CA ASP A 82 14.68 8.16 -11.87
C ASP A 82 13.62 7.08 -11.54
N SER A 83 14.03 6.08 -10.77
CA SER A 83 13.19 4.95 -10.32
C SER A 83 13.48 4.64 -8.86
N PRO A 84 12.85 5.33 -7.91
CA PRO A 84 13.15 5.23 -6.50
C PRO A 84 12.90 3.84 -5.89
N LEU A 85 13.55 3.56 -4.76
CA LEU A 85 13.22 2.41 -3.91
C LEU A 85 11.76 2.48 -3.47
N TYR A 86 11.09 1.32 -3.39
CA TYR A 86 9.67 1.24 -3.07
C TYR A 86 9.40 0.15 -2.02
N ILE A 87 8.76 0.53 -0.91
CA ILE A 87 8.32 -0.44 0.11
C ILE A 87 7.20 -1.31 -0.46
N CYS A 88 7.43 -2.61 -0.47
CA CYS A 88 6.45 -3.64 -0.83
C CYS A 88 6.65 -4.85 0.09
N ASP A 89 6.04 -4.80 1.27
CA ASP A 89 6.21 -5.80 2.32
C ASP A 89 5.00 -6.74 2.40
N SER A 90 5.22 -8.02 2.13
CA SER A 90 4.21 -9.07 2.24
C SER A 90 4.16 -9.73 3.62
N SER A 91 5.12 -9.44 4.50
CA SER A 91 5.33 -10.10 5.79
C SER A 91 4.96 -9.21 7.00
N PHE A 92 4.37 -8.03 6.76
CA PHE A 92 4.08 -7.06 7.81
C PHE A 92 3.16 -7.57 8.92
N GLY A 93 2.28 -8.53 8.62
CA GLY A 93 1.34 -9.14 9.58
C GLY A 93 1.92 -10.31 10.38
N GLU A 94 3.14 -10.75 10.08
CA GLU A 94 3.79 -11.91 10.68
C GLU A 94 4.83 -11.53 11.75
N ARG A 95 4.98 -10.23 12.05
CA ARG A 95 6.05 -9.65 12.88
C ARG A 95 5.54 -9.00 14.16
#